data_AF-A0A959NAE6-F1
#
_entry.id   AF-A0A959NAE6-F1
#
_cell.length_a   1.000
_cell.length_b   1.000
_cell.length_c   1.000
_cell.angle_alpha   90.00
_cell.angle_beta   90.00
_cell.angle_gamma   90.00
#
_symmetry.space_group_name_H-M   'P 1'
#
loop_
_entity.id
_entity.type
_entity.pdbx_description
1 polymer ?
#
loop_
_entity_poly.entity_id
_entity_poly.type
_entity_poly.pdbx_seq_one_letter_code
_entity_poly.pdbx_strand_id
1 'polypeptide(L)' 'WLYAYRTPVGIQKSMAGLARRAKYIDDSQPAFQLFEKNNQLLEDCSRHFLADVVPFAFKKLTDLLEQESF' A
#
# COMPACT_ATOMS: atom_id res chain seq x y z
N TRP A 1 -1.28 -11.38 6.98
CA TRP A 1 -1.09 -10.14 7.75
C TRP A 1 -1.88 -8.96 7.19
N LEU A 2 -2.00 -8.81 5.86
CA LEU A 2 -2.70 -7.66 5.23
C LEU A 2 -4.22 -7.80 5.04
N TYR A 3 -4.82 -8.95 5.32
CA TYR A 3 -6.24 -9.19 5.03
C TYR A 3 -7.19 -8.16 5.66
N ALA A 4 -6.85 -7.66 6.85
CA ALA A 4 -7.66 -6.66 7.55
C ALA A 4 -7.53 -5.24 6.98
N TYR A 5 -6.57 -4.96 6.08
CA TYR A 5 -6.37 -3.62 5.51
C TYR A 5 -7.42 -3.23 4.48
N ARG A 6 -8.29 -4.15 4.08
CA ARG A 6 -9.40 -3.86 3.16
C ARG A 6 -10.53 -3.02 3.77
N THR A 7 -10.54 -2.82 5.10
CA THR A 7 -11.54 -2.00 5.77
C THR A 7 -10.90 -0.94 6.67
N PRO A 8 -11.49 0.26 6.80
CA PRO A 8 -10.98 1.30 7.68
C PRO A 8 -10.78 0.83 9.13
N VAL A 9 -11.74 0.06 9.67
CA VAL A 9 -11.66 -0.52 11.03
C VAL A 9 -10.46 -1.46 11.17
N GLY A 10 -10.17 -2.27 10.14
CA GLY A 10 -9.05 -3.19 10.18
C GLY A 10 -7.69 -2.47 10.05
N ILE A 11 -7.63 -1.38 9.27
CA ILE A 11 -6.47 -0.47 9.21
C ILE A 11 -6.25 0.17 10.59
N GLN A 12 -7.31 0.74 11.19
CA GLN A 12 -7.27 1.35 12.52
C GLN A 12 -6.71 0.39 13.58
N LYS A 13 -7.25 -0.84 13.63
CA LYS A 13 -6.78 -1.89 14.55
C LYS A 13 -5.33 -2.28 14.29
N SER A 14 -4.90 -2.27 13.03
CA SER A 14 -3.52 -2.57 12.66
C SER A 14 -2.56 -1.48 13.11
N MET A 15 -2.93 -0.20 12.94
CA MET A 15 -2.18 0.96 13.44
C MET A 15 -2.10 0.96 14.97
N ALA A 16 -3.20 0.66 15.67
CA ALA A 16 -3.22 0.52 17.13
C ALA A 16 -2.31 -0.63 17.60
N GLY A 17 -2.32 -1.75 16.88
CA GLY A 17 -1.41 -2.86 17.13
C GLY A 17 0.07 -2.49 16.95
N LEU A 18 0.37 -1.61 15.99
CA LEU A 18 1.72 -1.06 15.77
C LEU A 18 2.14 -0.16 16.94
N ALA A 19 1.32 0.82 17.32
CA ALA A 19 1.60 1.72 18.44
C ALA A 19 1.87 0.96 19.74
N ARG A 20 1.06 -0.06 20.05
CA ARG A 20 1.25 -0.92 21.24
C ARG A 20 2.64 -1.58 21.33
N ARG A 21 3.31 -1.84 20.20
CA ARG A 21 4.63 -2.47 20.16
C ARG A 21 5.77 -1.48 19.88
N ALA A 22 5.44 -0.22 19.59
CA ALA A 22 6.42 0.81 19.32
C ALA A 22 6.99 1.33 20.63
N LYS A 23 8.30 1.63 20.65
CA LYS A 23 8.96 2.24 21.81
C LYS A 23 8.63 3.74 21.97
N TYR A 24 8.20 4.38 20.89
CA TYR A 24 8.11 5.84 20.78
C TYR A 24 6.78 6.34 20.17
N ILE A 25 5.77 5.47 20.07
CA ILE A 25 4.46 5.84 19.53
C ILE A 25 3.40 5.37 20.53
N ASP A 26 2.90 6.31 21.33
CA ASP A 26 1.95 6.01 22.40
C ASP A 26 0.49 6.04 21.92
N ASP A 27 0.21 6.73 20.81
CA ASP A 27 -1.14 6.85 20.25
C ASP A 27 -1.11 6.79 18.71
N SER A 28 -1.98 5.93 18.16
CA SER A 28 -2.19 5.79 16.71
C SER A 28 -3.34 6.63 16.16
N GLN A 29 -4.20 7.22 17.00
CA GLN A 29 -5.36 7.98 16.55
C GLN A 29 -5.02 9.13 15.59
N PRO A 30 -4.02 9.99 15.89
CA PRO A 30 -3.64 11.08 14.99
C PRO A 30 -3.22 10.57 13.61
N ALA A 31 -2.50 9.45 13.57
CA ALA A 31 -2.09 8.82 12.32
C ALA A 31 -3.29 8.26 11.54
N PHE A 32 -4.26 7.66 12.23
CA PHE A 32 -5.48 7.14 11.59
C PHE A 32 -6.36 8.26 11.03
N GLN A 33 -6.53 9.37 11.74
CA GLN A 33 -7.27 10.54 11.25
C GLN A 33 -6.62 11.16 10.01
N LEU A 34 -5.29 11.27 10.02
CA LEU A 34 -4.54 11.72 8.85
C LEU A 34 -4.69 10.77 7.67
N PHE A 35 -4.67 9.45 7.93
CA PHE A 35 -4.93 8.45 6.91
C PHE A 35 -6.33 8.62 6.30
N GLU A 36 -7.39 8.70 7.12
CA GLU A 36 -8.77 8.87 6.61
C GLU A 36 -8.91 10.14 5.79
N LYS A 37 -8.35 11.26 6.26
CA LYS A 37 -8.38 12.54 5.54
C LYS A 37 -7.72 12.48 4.15
N ASN A 38 -6.72 11.62 3.98
CA ASN A 38 -5.93 11.54 2.75
C ASN A 38 -6.16 10.23 1.98
N ASN A 39 -7.12 9.40 2.37
CA ASN A 39 -7.31 8.07 1.78
C ASN A 39 -7.60 8.14 0.27
N GLN A 40 -8.40 9.12 -0.18
CA GLN A 40 -8.66 9.34 -1.60
C GLN A 40 -7.39 9.69 -2.38
N LEU A 41 -6.54 10.55 -1.82
CA LEU A 41 -5.27 10.93 -2.45
C LEU A 41 -4.35 9.71 -2.61
N LEU A 42 -4.26 8.86 -1.57
CA LEU A 42 -3.47 7.63 -1.62
C LEU A 42 -4.02 6.64 -2.67
N GLU A 43 -5.33 6.54 -2.79
CA GLU A 43 -5.98 5.73 -3.83
C GLU A 43 -5.64 6.24 -5.23
N ASP A 44 -5.73 7.54 -5.44
CA ASP A 44 -5.41 8.17 -6.73
C ASP A 44 -3.94 7.98 -7.10
N CYS A 45 -3.03 8.19 -6.15
CA CYS A 45 -1.60 7.90 -6.33
C CYS A 45 -1.35 6.45 -6.71
N SER A 46 -2.02 5.51 -6.02
CA SER A 46 -1.88 4.08 -6.29
C SER A 46 -2.41 3.73 -7.68
N ARG A 47 -3.55 4.30 -8.08
CA ARG A 47 -4.14 4.09 -9.40
C ARG A 47 -3.22 4.59 -10.52
N HIS A 48 -2.66 5.79 -10.38
CA HIS A 48 -1.71 6.33 -11.36
C HIS A 48 -0.44 5.49 -11.45
N PHE A 49 0.15 5.14 -10.30
CA PHE A 49 1.35 4.31 -10.27
C PHE A 49 1.12 2.94 -10.92
N LEU A 50 0.01 2.27 -10.59
CA LEU A 50 -0.31 0.95 -11.15
C LEU A 50 -0.60 1.01 -12.65
N ALA A 51 -1.24 2.08 -13.12
CA ALA A 51 -1.48 2.29 -14.55
C ALA A 51 -0.18 2.35 -15.36
N ASP A 52 0.91 2.88 -14.79
CA ASP A 52 2.20 3.00 -15.46
C ASP A 52 3.08 1.75 -15.26
N VAL A 53 3.19 1.26 -14.02
CA VAL A 53 4.14 0.20 -13.68
C VAL A 53 3.74 -1.16 -14.26
N VAL A 54 2.43 -1.44 -14.35
CA VAL A 54 1.95 -2.75 -14.79
C VAL A 54 2.25 -2.99 -16.27
N PRO A 55 1.89 -2.10 -17.21
CA PRO A 55 2.27 -2.25 -18.62
C PRO A 55 3.79 -2.32 -18.81
N PHE A 56 4.54 -1.49 -18.08
CA PHE A 56 6.00 -1.51 -18.11
C PHE A 56 6.56 -2.88 -17.69
N ALA A 57 6.11 -3.42 -16.56
CA ALA A 57 6.57 -4.70 -16.04
C ALA A 57 6.24 -5.86 -16.99
N PHE A 58 5.03 -5.86 -17.56
CA PHE A 58 4.63 -6.85 -18.56
C PHE A 58 5.50 -6.78 -19.80
N LYS A 59 5.70 -5.57 -20.36
CA LYS A 59 6.58 -5.40 -21.51
C LYS A 59 7.99 -5.90 -21.20
N LYS A 60 8.54 -5.50 -20.04
CA LYS A 60 9.90 -5.89 -19.65
C LYS A 60 10.04 -7.40 -19.50
N LEU A 61 9.03 -8.07 -18.94
CA LEU A 61 9.00 -9.52 -18.83
C LEU A 61 8.98 -10.18 -20.21
N THR A 62 8.12 -9.72 -21.13
CA THR A 62 8.06 -10.22 -22.50
C THR A 62 9.40 -10.06 -23.21
N ASP A 63 10.00 -8.87 -23.15
CA ASP A 63 11.30 -8.60 -23.77
C ASP A 63 12.39 -9.58 -23.26
N LEU A 64 12.36 -9.95 -21.98
CA LEU A 64 13.33 -10.88 -21.39
C LEU A 64 13.09 -12.33 -21.85
N LEU A 65 11.84 -12.76 -21.93
CA LEU A 65 11.50 -14.12 -22.39
C LEU A 65 11.86 -14.34 -23.86
N GLU A 66 11.71 -13.31 -24.70
CA GLU A 66 12.14 -13.34 -26.10
C GLU A 66 13.66 -13.42 -26.25
N GLN A 67 14.42 -12.82 -25.32
CA GLN A 67 15.89 -12.86 -25.32
C GLN A 67 16.46 -14.22 -24.90
N GLU A 68 15.76 -14.98 -24.06
CA GLU A 68 16.18 -16.33 -23.61
C GLU A 68 15.77 -17.46 -24.57
N SER A 69 15.00 -17.16 -25.62
CA SER A 69 14.50 -18.17 -26.59
C SER A 69 15.46 -18.43 -27.77
N PHE A 70 16.75 -18.14 -27.62
CA PHE A 70 17.83 -18.42 -28.59
C PHE A 70 18.79 -19.49 -28.11
#